data_AF-A0A315V1S8-F1
#
_entry.id   AF-A0A315V1S8-F1
#
_cell.length_a   1.000
_cell.length_b   1.000
_cell.length_c   1.000
_cell.angle_alpha   90.00
_cell.angle_beta   90.00
_cell.angle_gamma   90.00
#
_symmetry.space_group_name_H-M   'P 1'
#
loop_
_entity.id
_entity.type
_entity.pdbx_description
1 polymer ?
#
loop_
_entity_poly.entity_id
_entity_poly.type
_entity_poly.pdbx_seq_one_letter_code
_entity_poly.pdbx_strand_id
1 'polypeptide(L)'
;MGRLCLLLIVSLSSLTCQVLCSGVFELKLQEFLNKKGIAGNANCCPGGAAHPQGHQQCECKTFFRVCLKHYQASVSPEPPCTYGGAVTPVLGSNSFQVPETNADSFTNPIRFSFGFTWPGTFSLIIEALHTDSLDDLTTDTGSKFRISTFRVTTNDLVQTVIADSADNPERLISRFTTQRHLTVGEEWSKDLQTASRTELRFSYRFLCDEHYYGDGCSVFCRPRDDAFGHFTCGERGEIICNSGWKGQYCTEPICLPGCDEEHGFCDKPGECKCRVGFSGRYCDDCIRYPGCLHGTCQQPWQCNCQEGWGGLFCNQDLNYCTHHKPCLNGATCTNTGQGSYTCSCPPGYTGANCEIQFNECSGNPCRNGGSCIVSTTLKT
;
A
#
# COMPACT_ATOMS: atom_id res chain seq x y z
N MET A 1 -24.59 -16.15 53.11
CA MET A 1 -23.73 -16.93 52.18
C MET A 1 -24.07 -16.44 50.77
N GLY A 2 -23.43 -15.42 50.19
CA GLY A 2 -21.99 -15.19 50.09
C GLY A 2 -21.44 -15.84 48.81
N ARG A 3 -21.76 -15.29 47.62
CA ARG A 3 -21.12 -15.66 46.33
C ARG A 3 -21.09 -14.42 45.44
N LEU A 4 -19.99 -13.68 45.50
CA LEU A 4 -18.80 -13.75 44.65
C LEU A 4 -18.96 -12.86 43.42
N CYS A 5 -18.51 -11.62 43.60
CA CYS A 5 -18.28 -10.62 42.59
C CYS A 5 -17.16 -11.11 41.66
N LEU A 6 -17.47 -11.44 40.40
CA LEU A 6 -16.46 -11.63 39.36
C LEU A 6 -16.04 -10.25 38.84
N LEU A 7 -14.93 -9.74 39.37
CA LEU A 7 -14.20 -8.62 38.77
C LEU A 7 -13.53 -9.13 37.49
N LEU A 8 -14.02 -8.67 36.34
CA LEU A 8 -13.31 -8.76 35.07
C LEU A 8 -12.08 -7.84 35.16
N ILE A 9 -10.92 -8.42 35.43
CA ILE A 9 -9.63 -7.76 35.28
C ILE A 9 -9.40 -7.64 33.76
N VAL A 10 -9.72 -6.47 33.21
CA VAL A 10 -9.26 -6.07 31.88
C VAL A 10 -7.75 -5.86 32.01
N SER A 11 -6.98 -6.85 31.56
CA SER A 11 -5.55 -6.69 31.36
C SER A 11 -5.35 -5.67 30.23
N LEU A 12 -5.17 -4.41 30.60
CA LEU A 12 -4.72 -3.35 29.72
C LEU A 12 -3.30 -3.72 29.29
N SER A 13 -3.17 -4.45 28.18
CA SER A 13 -1.88 -4.57 27.51
C SER A 13 -1.49 -3.16 27.13
N SER A 14 -0.44 -2.66 27.77
CA SER A 14 0.27 -1.47 27.35
C SER A 14 0.83 -1.76 25.96
N LEU A 15 0.01 -1.51 24.94
CA LEU A 15 0.48 -1.25 23.60
C LEU A 15 1.31 0.02 23.76
N THR A 16 2.61 -0.14 23.99
CA THR A 16 3.56 0.95 23.83
C THR A 16 3.31 1.44 22.43
N CYS A 17 2.69 2.62 22.31
CA CYS A 17 2.72 3.40 21.10
C CYS A 17 4.22 3.58 20.84
N GLN A 18 4.79 2.69 20.02
CA GLN A 18 6.07 2.97 19.42
C GLN A 18 5.80 4.25 18.66
N VAL A 19 6.37 5.34 19.15
CA VAL A 19 6.49 6.56 18.38
C VAL A 19 6.97 6.08 17.03
N LEU A 20 6.10 6.12 16.03
CA LEU A 20 6.43 5.70 14.68
C LEU A 20 7.43 6.74 14.22
N CYS A 21 8.70 6.40 14.41
CA CYS A 21 9.79 7.20 13.96
C CYS A 21 9.78 7.11 12.42
N SER A 22 9.76 8.28 11.81
CA SER A 22 9.86 8.47 10.37
C SER A 22 11.32 8.30 9.92
N GLY A 23 12.28 8.61 10.78
CA GLY A 23 13.69 8.34 10.53
C GLY A 23 14.61 8.68 11.69
N VAL A 24 15.91 8.54 11.46
CA VAL A 24 16.96 8.73 12.46
C VAL A 24 18.08 9.59 11.90
N PHE A 25 18.41 10.67 12.61
CA PHE A 25 19.64 11.42 12.40
C PHE A 25 20.77 10.77 13.20
N GLU A 26 21.83 10.33 12.52
CA GLU A 26 23.02 9.78 13.15
C GLU A 26 24.17 10.79 13.13
N LEU A 27 24.82 11.00 14.28
CA LEU A 27 26.01 11.81 14.42
C LEU A 27 27.16 10.95 14.95
N LYS A 28 28.20 10.77 14.13
CA LYS A 28 29.43 10.09 14.51
C LYS A 28 30.52 11.10 14.84
N LEU A 29 30.91 11.19 16.11
CA LEU A 29 32.09 11.94 16.52
C LEU A 29 33.34 11.11 16.22
N GLN A 30 34.39 11.71 15.66
CA GLN A 30 35.57 10.96 15.17
C GLN A 30 36.86 11.39 15.88
N GLU A 31 37.16 12.68 15.88
CA GLU A 31 38.42 13.20 16.40
C GLU A 31 38.20 14.58 17.00
N PHE A 32 38.76 14.81 18.18
CA PHE A 32 38.83 16.13 18.80
C PHE A 32 40.28 16.48 19.09
N LEU A 33 40.74 17.62 18.57
CA LEU A 33 42.08 18.12 18.80
C LEU A 33 41.98 19.42 19.60
N ASN A 34 42.59 19.45 20.78
CA ASN A 34 42.71 20.63 21.60
C ASN A 34 44.14 21.20 21.53
N LYS A 35 44.33 22.27 20.75
CA LYS A 35 45.62 22.98 20.57
C LYS A 35 45.72 24.24 21.43
N LYS A 36 44.83 24.44 22.42
CA LYS A 36 44.82 25.63 23.28
C LYS A 36 46.02 25.73 24.24
N GLY A 37 46.69 24.60 24.54
CA GLY A 37 47.81 24.55 25.48
C GLY A 37 47.41 24.88 26.92
N ILE A 38 48.39 24.93 27.84
CA ILE A 38 48.13 25.10 29.28
C ILE A 38 47.37 26.41 29.59
N ALA A 39 47.81 27.53 29.01
CA ALA A 39 47.19 28.85 29.24
C ALA A 39 45.78 28.98 28.63
N GLY A 40 45.51 28.29 27.52
CA GLY A 40 44.18 28.32 26.89
C GLY A 40 43.18 27.33 27.48
N ASN A 41 43.65 26.38 28.30
CA ASN A 41 42.85 25.39 29.02
C ASN A 41 42.59 25.81 30.48
N ALA A 42 42.61 27.11 30.81
CA ALA A 42 42.37 27.61 32.17
C ALA A 42 41.05 27.08 32.77
N ASN A 43 40.03 26.92 31.94
CA ASN A 43 38.71 26.35 32.24
C ASN A 43 38.75 24.87 32.68
N CYS A 44 39.85 24.17 32.40
CA CYS A 44 40.07 22.78 32.78
C CYS A 44 41.03 22.62 33.97
N CYS A 45 41.53 23.72 34.53
CA CYS A 45 42.47 23.70 35.63
C CYS A 45 41.69 23.79 36.96
N PRO A 46 42.02 22.96 37.97
CA PRO A 46 41.38 23.07 39.29
C PRO A 46 41.64 24.45 39.89
N GLY A 47 40.58 25.23 40.17
CA GLY A 47 40.68 26.53 40.85
C GLY A 47 40.82 27.78 39.96
N GLY A 48 40.59 27.68 38.64
CA GLY A 48 40.32 28.84 37.77
C GLY A 48 41.48 29.82 37.52
N ALA A 49 42.64 29.65 38.16
CA ALA A 49 43.82 30.47 37.92
C ALA A 49 45.10 29.67 38.18
N ALA A 50 46.08 29.85 37.29
CA ALA A 50 47.38 29.20 37.35
C ALA A 50 48.04 29.36 38.73
N HIS A 51 48.42 28.24 39.34
CA HIS A 51 49.25 28.22 40.55
C HIS A 51 50.63 28.82 40.24
N PRO A 52 51.23 29.71 41.08
CA PRO A 52 52.50 30.38 40.78
C PRO A 52 53.76 29.49 40.77
N GLN A 53 53.62 28.17 40.85
CA GLN A 53 54.73 27.23 40.82
C GLN A 53 54.47 26.24 39.68
N GLY A 54 55.33 26.33 38.66
CA GLY A 54 55.14 25.71 37.37
C GLY A 54 54.87 24.21 37.41
N HIS A 55 54.09 23.78 36.42
CA HIS A 55 53.75 22.40 36.04
C HIS A 55 52.52 21.78 36.74
N GLN A 56 51.39 22.50 36.76
CA GLN A 56 50.09 21.83 36.83
C GLN A 56 49.67 21.48 35.39
N GLN A 57 49.67 20.19 35.04
CA GLN A 57 49.19 19.72 33.75
C GLN A 57 47.66 19.81 33.72
N CYS A 58 47.12 20.87 33.11
CA CYS A 58 45.67 21.00 32.96
C CYS A 58 45.17 20.00 31.91
N GLU A 59 44.57 18.92 32.40
CA GLU A 59 44.01 17.85 31.59
C GLU A 59 42.51 18.06 31.42
N CYS A 60 42.10 18.47 30.23
CA CYS A 60 40.67 18.61 29.93
C CYS A 60 40.04 17.24 29.72
N LYS A 61 39.48 16.64 30.79
CA LYS A 61 38.53 15.52 30.69
C LYS A 61 37.30 15.98 29.91
N THR A 62 37.21 15.57 28.64
CA THR A 62 36.29 16.16 27.66
C THR A 62 35.08 15.27 27.44
N PHE A 63 33.89 15.85 27.58
CA PHE A 63 32.62 15.27 27.14
C PHE A 63 31.89 16.26 26.23
N PHE A 64 30.90 15.78 25.48
CA PHE A 64 30.17 16.58 24.52
C PHE A 64 28.71 16.76 24.90
N ARG A 65 28.21 17.97 24.72
CA ARG A 65 26.77 18.26 24.65
C ARG A 65 26.41 18.56 23.21
N VAL A 66 25.45 17.82 22.68
CA VAL A 66 24.95 17.96 21.32
C VAL A 66 23.52 18.48 21.38
N CYS A 67 23.23 19.50 20.58
CA CYS A 67 21.91 20.09 20.45
C CYS A 67 21.56 20.20 18.97
N LEU A 68 20.48 19.54 18.56
CA LEU A 68 19.97 19.55 17.20
C LEU A 68 18.68 20.38 17.14
N LYS A 69 18.59 21.26 16.15
CA LYS A 69 17.50 22.22 16.00
C LYS A 69 17.07 22.41 14.55
N HIS A 70 15.90 23.03 14.40
CA HIS A 70 15.49 23.65 13.15
C HIS A 70 16.53 24.67 12.66
N TYR A 71 16.55 24.89 11.35
CA TYR A 71 17.45 25.85 10.73
C TYR A 71 17.24 27.25 11.31
N GLN A 72 18.34 27.89 11.71
CA GLN A 72 18.39 29.29 12.13
C GLN A 72 19.40 30.05 11.27
N ALA A 73 19.04 31.25 10.81
CA ALA A 73 19.96 32.11 10.05
C ALA A 73 21.19 32.53 10.87
N SER A 74 21.00 32.71 12.18
CA SER A 74 22.06 32.83 13.19
C SER A 74 21.83 31.77 14.25
N VAL A 75 22.77 30.84 14.39
CA VAL A 75 22.62 29.67 15.27
C VAL A 75 22.77 30.10 16.72
N SER A 76 21.67 30.03 17.49
CA SER A 76 21.70 30.31 18.93
C SER A 76 21.93 29.03 19.73
N PRO A 77 22.93 29.01 20.64
CA PRO A 77 23.22 27.86 21.50
C PRO A 77 22.23 27.72 22.67
N GLU A 78 21.39 28.72 22.93
CA GLU A 78 20.41 28.70 24.02
C GLU A 78 19.35 27.61 23.79
N PRO A 79 18.83 26.91 24.81
CA PRO A 79 17.72 25.96 24.65
C PRO A 79 16.46 26.64 24.04
N PRO A 80 15.53 25.89 23.40
CA PRO A 80 15.41 24.42 23.39
C PRO A 80 16.02 23.75 22.13
N CYS A 81 16.53 22.54 22.29
CA CYS A 81 16.95 21.66 21.19
C CYS A 81 15.73 21.02 20.52
N THR A 82 15.15 21.68 19.52
CA THR A 82 13.84 21.30 18.97
C THR A 82 13.80 19.92 18.33
N TYR A 83 14.94 19.40 17.87
CA TYR A 83 15.06 18.05 17.30
C TYR A 83 15.71 17.05 18.27
N GLY A 84 15.95 17.46 19.51
CA GLY A 84 16.57 16.65 20.55
C GLY A 84 17.98 17.10 20.91
N GLY A 85 18.40 16.71 22.11
CA GLY A 85 19.74 16.93 22.63
C GLY A 85 20.29 15.65 23.25
N ALA A 86 21.61 15.51 23.24
CA ALA A 86 22.31 14.38 23.82
C ALA A 86 23.56 14.86 24.56
N VAL A 87 23.94 14.13 25.62
CA VAL A 87 25.18 14.39 26.37
C VAL A 87 25.96 13.08 26.38
N THR A 88 27.24 13.14 26.03
CA THR A 88 28.13 11.97 26.04
C THR A 88 28.76 11.81 27.42
N PRO A 89 29.24 10.60 27.80
CA PRO A 89 30.20 10.48 28.88
C PRO A 89 31.53 11.16 28.50
N VAL A 90 32.49 11.19 29.42
CA VAL A 90 33.86 11.62 29.10
C VAL A 90 34.45 10.68 28.05
N LEU A 91 34.79 11.21 26.87
CA LEU A 91 35.28 10.42 25.73
C LEU A 91 36.80 10.40 25.63
N GLY A 92 37.47 11.35 26.27
CA GLY A 92 38.93 11.41 26.31
C GLY A 92 39.45 12.69 26.92
N SER A 93 40.78 12.83 26.94
CA SER A 93 41.48 13.95 27.54
C SER A 93 42.23 14.77 26.50
N ASN A 94 42.10 16.09 26.55
CA ASN A 94 42.75 17.04 25.64
C ASN A 94 42.48 16.75 24.15
N SER A 95 43.37 15.99 23.49
CA SER A 95 43.26 15.60 22.08
C SER A 95 43.16 14.09 21.98
N PHE A 96 42.10 13.58 21.36
CA PHE A 96 41.82 12.15 21.31
C PHE A 96 41.00 11.77 20.07
N GLN A 97 41.14 10.50 19.67
CA GLN A 97 40.19 9.85 18.76
C GLN A 97 39.02 9.35 19.58
N VAL A 98 37.80 9.53 19.07
CA VAL A 98 36.59 9.12 19.76
C VAL A 98 36.41 7.61 19.60
N PRO A 99 36.30 6.83 20.69
CA PRO A 99 36.07 5.39 20.60
C PRO A 99 34.71 5.07 19.96
N GLU A 100 34.62 3.94 19.27
CA GLU A 100 33.35 3.48 18.67
C GLU A 100 32.41 2.86 19.71
N THR A 101 32.96 2.23 20.75
CA THR A 101 32.22 1.62 21.86
C THR A 101 32.96 1.88 23.17
N ASN A 102 32.28 2.50 24.16
CA ASN A 102 32.80 2.62 25.52
C ASN A 102 32.03 1.68 26.47
N ALA A 103 32.71 1.21 27.52
CA ALA A 103 32.20 0.25 28.50
C ALA A 103 30.93 0.73 29.26
N ASP A 104 30.64 2.03 29.25
CA ASP A 104 29.59 2.68 30.04
C ASP A 104 28.39 3.17 29.19
N SER A 105 27.73 2.27 28.45
CA SER A 105 26.42 2.52 27.81
C SER A 105 26.38 3.58 26.68
N PHE A 106 27.51 4.17 26.27
CA PHE A 106 27.55 5.12 25.15
C PHE A 106 27.76 4.42 23.80
N THR A 107 26.89 4.74 22.85
CA THR A 107 26.97 4.28 21.45
C THR A 107 27.36 5.43 20.53
N ASN A 108 28.41 5.22 19.72
CA ASN A 108 28.82 6.12 18.65
C ASN A 108 28.59 5.40 17.30
N PRO A 109 27.59 5.80 16.50
CA PRO A 109 27.00 7.13 16.42
C PRO A 109 25.90 7.43 17.46
N ILE A 110 25.80 8.71 17.82
CA ILE A 110 24.70 9.29 18.57
C ILE A 110 23.47 9.33 17.66
N ARG A 111 22.32 8.84 18.14
CA ARG A 111 21.08 8.71 17.37
C ARG A 111 20.00 9.65 17.89
N PHE A 112 19.41 10.43 16.99
CA PHE A 112 18.23 11.25 17.26
C PHE A 112 17.08 10.72 16.42
N SER A 113 16.06 10.16 17.06
CA SER A 113 14.88 9.65 16.38
C SER A 113 13.89 10.77 16.08
N PHE A 114 13.34 10.78 14.87
CA PHE A 114 12.39 11.77 14.37
C PHE A 114 11.03 11.13 14.17
N GLY A 115 9.99 11.68 14.80
CA GLY A 115 8.59 11.27 14.58
C GLY A 115 7.84 12.14 13.55
N PHE A 116 8.55 12.92 12.75
CA PHE A 116 7.99 13.86 11.78
C PHE A 116 8.86 13.92 10.52
N THR A 117 8.29 14.43 9.42
CA THR A 117 8.97 14.56 8.13
C THR A 117 10.29 15.32 8.25
N TRP A 118 11.36 14.73 7.74
CA TRP A 118 12.67 15.36 7.73
C TRP A 118 12.64 16.64 6.85
N PRO A 119 12.97 17.82 7.42
CA PRO A 119 12.87 19.11 6.71
C PRO A 119 14.03 19.37 5.75
N GLY A 120 15.04 18.50 5.68
CA GLY A 120 16.23 18.71 4.85
C GLY A 120 17.23 19.73 5.40
N THR A 121 16.85 20.61 6.33
CA THR A 121 17.72 21.65 6.88
C THR A 121 17.72 21.64 8.40
N PHE A 122 18.88 21.90 8.99
CA PHE A 122 19.06 21.87 10.44
C PHE A 122 20.17 22.81 10.91
N SER A 123 20.15 23.11 12.20
CA SER A 123 21.24 23.72 12.94
C SER A 123 21.76 22.73 13.97
N LEU A 124 23.08 22.51 13.97
CA LEU A 124 23.77 21.60 14.87
C LEU A 124 24.74 22.39 15.73
N ILE A 125 24.62 22.19 17.04
CA ILE A 125 25.49 22.77 18.05
C ILE A 125 26.15 21.61 18.78
N ILE A 126 27.48 21.61 18.80
CA ILE A 126 28.29 20.67 19.56
C ILE A 126 29.18 21.48 20.50
N GLU A 127 29.05 21.24 21.79
CA GLU A 127 29.87 21.87 22.83
C GLU A 127 30.81 20.82 23.41
N ALA A 128 32.11 21.12 23.43
CA ALA A 128 33.10 20.37 24.17
C ALA A 128 33.25 21.00 25.56
N LEU A 129 33.00 20.22 26.61
CA LEU A 129 33.01 20.68 28.00
C LEU A 129 33.96 19.84 28.86
N HIS A 130 34.41 20.45 29.95
CA HIS A 130 35.23 19.82 30.97
C HIS A 130 34.41 19.42 32.21
N THR A 131 34.75 18.29 32.84
CA THR A 131 34.25 17.90 34.16
C THR A 131 35.40 17.51 35.09
N ASP A 132 35.30 17.90 36.37
CA ASP A 132 36.27 17.57 37.42
C ASP A 132 36.07 16.12 37.93
N SER A 133 34.82 15.63 37.95
CA SER A 133 34.40 14.34 38.51
C SER A 133 33.70 13.44 37.48
N LEU A 134 33.89 12.11 37.61
CA LEU A 134 33.14 11.08 36.88
C LEU A 134 31.68 10.95 37.37
N ASP A 135 31.39 11.41 38.61
CA ASP A 135 30.05 11.31 39.22
C ASP A 135 29.09 12.45 38.81
N ASP A 136 29.60 13.55 38.25
CA ASP A 136 28.81 14.74 37.82
C ASP A 136 27.91 14.47 36.58
N LEU A 137 28.05 13.29 35.95
CA LEU A 137 27.31 12.88 34.76
C LEU A 137 26.13 11.96 35.07
N THR A 138 25.95 11.55 36.33
CA THR A 138 24.87 10.65 36.74
C THR A 138 23.59 11.43 37.06
N THR A 139 22.50 11.00 36.44
CA THR A 139 21.17 11.38 36.92
C THR A 139 20.88 10.58 38.19
N ASP A 140 20.48 11.31 39.22
CA ASP A 140 19.82 10.87 40.45
C ASP A 140 20.66 10.74 41.73
N THR A 141 20.20 11.46 42.75
CA THR A 141 20.61 11.49 44.16
C THR A 141 21.94 12.18 44.56
N GLY A 142 21.86 13.50 44.75
CA GLY A 142 22.62 14.19 45.80
C GLY A 142 23.75 15.13 45.36
N SER A 143 23.45 16.44 45.35
CA SER A 143 24.37 17.60 45.18
C SER A 143 24.88 17.94 43.76
N LYS A 144 24.34 19.04 43.21
CA LYS A 144 24.91 19.93 42.16
C LYS A 144 25.05 19.41 40.72
N PHE A 145 23.97 18.92 40.13
CA PHE A 145 23.57 19.25 38.75
C PHE A 145 22.03 19.11 38.71
N ARG A 146 21.29 20.18 38.45
CA ARG A 146 19.82 20.09 38.34
C ARG A 146 19.45 19.85 36.88
N ILE A 147 19.46 18.59 36.46
CA ILE A 147 18.65 18.17 35.32
C ILE A 147 17.22 18.08 35.84
N SER A 148 16.44 19.15 35.67
CA SER A 148 15.03 19.15 36.08
C SER A 148 14.21 18.51 34.96
N THR A 149 13.91 17.22 35.07
CA THR A 149 12.92 16.56 34.21
C THR A 149 11.53 16.95 34.69
N PHE A 150 10.89 17.92 34.03
CA PHE A 150 9.47 18.18 34.24
C PHE A 150 8.63 17.28 33.31
N ARG A 151 7.74 16.48 33.90
CA ARG A 151 6.62 15.85 33.18
C ARG A 151 5.53 16.92 33.03
N VAL A 152 5.39 17.49 31.84
CA VAL A 152 4.21 18.31 31.49
C VAL A 152 3.22 17.39 30.79
N THR A 153 2.13 17.06 31.48
CA THR A 153 1.00 16.36 30.87
C THR A 153 0.06 17.38 30.23
N THR A 154 0.19 17.56 28.93
CA THR A 154 -0.90 18.08 28.09
C THR A 154 -0.96 17.22 26.83
N ASN A 155 -1.97 16.34 26.77
CA ASN A 155 -2.38 15.50 25.65
C ASN A 155 -1.23 14.83 24.83
N ASP A 156 -0.83 13.64 25.29
CA ASP A 156 -0.22 12.54 24.53
C ASP A 156 1.08 12.75 23.72
N LEU A 157 1.96 13.65 24.15
CA LEU A 157 3.39 13.62 23.78
C LEU A 157 4.26 13.69 25.04
N VAL A 158 5.02 12.62 25.32
CA VAL A 158 6.07 12.65 26.34
C VAL A 158 7.26 13.40 25.75
N GLN A 159 7.32 14.70 25.97
CA GLN A 159 8.46 15.51 25.57
C GLN A 159 9.36 15.72 26.79
N THR A 160 10.56 15.13 26.76
CA THR A 160 11.60 15.35 27.76
C THR A 160 12.16 16.76 27.56
N VAL A 161 11.62 17.74 28.29
CA VAL A 161 12.16 19.10 28.29
C VAL A 161 13.35 19.12 29.25
N ILE A 162 14.57 19.27 28.70
CA ILE A 162 15.78 19.53 29.49
C ILE A 162 15.70 21.01 29.92
N ALA A 163 15.32 21.26 31.17
CA ALA A 163 15.50 22.58 31.78
C ALA A 163 16.96 22.71 32.23
N ASP A 164 17.73 23.51 31.50
CA ASP A 164 19.12 23.89 31.82
C ASP A 164 19.16 24.57 33.20
N SER A 165 19.80 23.94 34.18
CA SER A 165 20.42 24.73 35.25
C SER A 165 21.61 25.43 34.63
N ALA A 166 21.46 26.74 34.42
CA ALA A 166 22.49 27.71 34.05
C ALA A 166 23.92 27.15 34.09
N ASP A 167 24.44 26.91 32.88
CA ASP A 167 25.77 27.28 32.42
C ASP A 167 26.70 27.68 33.57
N ASN A 168 27.60 26.77 33.98
CA ASN A 168 28.85 27.24 34.56
C ASN A 168 29.78 27.55 33.37
N PRO A 169 29.85 28.81 32.88
CA PRO A 169 30.65 29.17 31.71
C PRO A 169 32.13 28.83 31.88
N GLU A 170 32.57 28.56 33.12
CA GLU A 170 33.93 28.15 33.47
C GLU A 170 34.30 26.74 33.00
N ARG A 171 33.37 25.92 32.51
CA ARG A 171 33.64 24.53 32.05
C ARG A 171 33.62 24.34 30.53
N LEU A 172 33.28 25.36 29.74
CA LEU A 172 33.25 25.28 28.28
C LEU A 172 34.68 25.29 27.70
N ILE A 173 35.03 24.25 26.93
CA ILE A 173 36.29 24.20 26.18
C ILE A 173 36.09 24.90 24.85
N SER A 174 35.12 24.48 24.05
CA SER A 174 34.80 25.11 22.76
C SER A 174 33.39 24.78 22.31
N ARG A 175 32.85 25.65 21.45
CA ARG A 175 31.52 25.51 20.86
C ARG A 175 31.66 25.51 19.34
N PHE A 176 31.03 24.54 18.71
CA PHE A 176 30.96 24.38 17.26
C PHE A 176 29.50 24.50 16.85
N THR A 177 29.21 25.45 15.97
CA THR A 177 27.85 25.69 15.45
C THR A 177 27.89 25.65 13.94
N THR A 178 26.98 24.90 13.34
CA THR A 178 26.85 24.84 11.88
C THR A 178 25.39 24.73 11.47
N GLN A 179 25.08 25.25 10.28
CA GLN A 179 23.81 25.09 9.62
C GLN A 179 24.03 24.44 8.26
N ARG A 180 23.23 23.42 7.96
CA ARG A 180 23.45 22.55 6.80
C ARG A 180 22.13 22.14 6.17
N HIS A 181 22.21 21.83 4.89
CA HIS A 181 21.23 21.03 4.20
C HIS A 181 21.75 19.59 4.11
N LEU A 182 20.90 18.61 4.36
CA LEU A 182 21.25 17.19 4.32
C LEU A 182 20.08 16.43 3.71
N THR A 183 20.36 15.73 2.63
CA THR A 183 19.45 14.77 2.01
C THR A 183 19.49 13.45 2.77
N VAL A 184 18.38 12.72 2.74
CA VAL A 184 18.30 11.36 3.30
C VAL A 184 19.20 10.42 2.50
N GLY A 185 19.92 9.53 3.19
CA GLY A 185 20.77 8.53 2.54
C GLY A 185 21.73 7.82 3.49
N GLU A 186 22.25 6.68 3.03
CA GLU A 186 23.20 5.87 3.81
C GLU A 186 24.61 6.47 3.87
N GLU A 187 24.94 7.37 2.94
CA GLU A 187 26.26 7.98 2.87
C GLU A 187 26.50 9.01 3.98
N TRP A 188 27.68 8.90 4.60
CA TRP A 188 28.10 9.82 5.67
C TRP A 188 28.58 11.16 5.11
N SER A 189 27.92 12.24 5.48
CA SER A 189 28.42 13.61 5.28
C SER A 189 29.48 13.92 6.32
N LYS A 190 30.70 14.27 5.88
CA LYS A 190 31.84 14.55 6.76
C LYS A 190 32.05 16.05 6.91
N ASP A 191 32.33 16.51 8.12
CA ASP A 191 32.63 17.92 8.39
C ASP A 191 33.82 18.04 9.37
N LEU A 192 34.51 19.18 9.30
CA LEU A 192 35.61 19.55 10.17
C LEU A 192 35.38 21.00 10.60
N GLN A 193 35.16 21.19 11.89
CA GLN A 193 34.92 22.51 12.45
C GLN A 193 36.10 22.93 13.33
N THR A 194 36.55 24.18 13.14
CA THR A 194 37.61 24.78 13.93
C THR A 194 37.04 25.93 14.73
N ALA A 195 37.15 25.87 16.05
CA ALA A 195 36.72 26.92 16.96
C ALA A 195 37.89 27.33 17.85
N SER A 196 38.30 28.60 17.75
CA SER A 196 39.48 29.16 18.43
C SER A 196 40.78 28.40 18.11
N ARG A 197 41.13 27.38 18.92
CA ARG A 197 42.30 26.49 18.74
C ARG A 197 41.94 25.03 18.99
N THR A 198 40.67 24.67 18.80
CA THR A 198 40.21 23.29 18.85
C THR A 198 39.62 22.90 17.50
N GLU A 199 39.83 21.65 17.10
CA GLU A 199 39.29 21.08 15.86
C GLU A 199 38.43 19.88 16.21
N LEU A 200 37.25 19.79 15.61
CA LEU A 200 36.34 18.66 15.76
C LEU A 200 36.01 18.08 14.39
N ARG A 201 36.35 16.80 14.20
CA ARG A 201 35.98 16.00 13.04
C ARG A 201 34.78 15.14 13.40
N PHE A 202 33.73 15.24 12.61
CA PHE A 202 32.52 14.46 12.80
C PHE A 202 31.87 14.16 11.45
N SER A 203 31.01 13.14 11.45
CA SER A 203 30.21 12.77 10.30
C SER A 203 28.75 12.67 10.71
N TYR A 204 27.83 12.98 9.81
CA TYR A 204 26.40 12.84 10.05
C TYR A 204 25.67 12.31 8.83
N ARG A 205 24.54 11.65 9.04
CA ARG A 205 23.62 11.20 7.99
C ARG A 205 22.20 11.11 8.54
N PHE A 206 21.23 11.03 7.65
CA PHE A 206 19.84 10.80 8.01
C PHE A 206 19.33 9.57 7.27
N LEU A 207 18.75 8.62 8.01
CA LEU A 207 18.21 7.39 7.49
C LEU A 207 16.70 7.37 7.71
N CYS A 208 15.94 6.82 6.75
CA CYS A 208 14.57 6.45 7.02
C CYS A 208 14.51 5.20 7.90
N ASP A 209 13.49 5.11 8.73
CA ASP A 209 13.19 3.88 9.44
C ASP A 209 12.61 2.81 8.49
N GLU A 210 12.52 1.58 8.99
CA GLU A 210 11.97 0.46 8.22
C GLU A 210 10.58 0.82 7.68
N HIS A 211 10.36 0.55 6.39
CA HIS A 211 9.13 0.86 5.66
C HIS A 211 8.84 2.35 5.42
N TYR A 212 9.75 3.27 5.77
CA TYR A 212 9.64 4.69 5.40
C TYR A 212 10.56 5.03 4.23
N TYR A 213 10.05 5.89 3.34
CA TYR A 213 10.68 6.25 2.07
C TYR A 213 10.50 7.74 1.73
N GLY A 214 11.19 8.15 0.67
CA GLY A 214 11.16 9.51 0.13
C GLY A 214 12.18 10.44 0.79
N ASP A 215 12.35 11.62 0.20
CA ASP A 215 13.40 12.59 0.58
C ASP A 215 13.25 13.16 2.01
N GLY A 216 12.08 12.96 2.62
CA GLY A 216 11.77 13.37 3.99
C GLY A 216 11.36 12.21 4.91
N CYS A 217 11.50 10.96 4.45
CA CYS A 217 11.03 9.76 5.14
C CYS A 217 9.55 9.79 5.56
N SER A 218 8.69 10.46 4.79
CA SER A 218 7.27 10.65 5.10
C SER A 218 6.35 9.60 4.47
N VAL A 219 6.84 8.86 3.48
CA VAL A 219 6.04 7.87 2.74
C VAL A 219 6.18 6.52 3.42
N PHE A 220 5.08 6.01 3.99
CA PHE A 220 5.07 4.68 4.58
C PHE A 220 4.61 3.64 3.57
N CYS A 221 5.41 2.59 3.36
CA CYS A 221 5.04 1.45 2.54
C CYS A 221 5.61 0.15 3.12
N ARG A 222 4.72 -0.80 3.41
CA ARG A 222 5.10 -2.16 3.82
C ARG A 222 4.51 -3.16 2.82
N PRO A 223 5.34 -4.02 2.18
CA PRO A 223 4.85 -5.02 1.23
C PRO A 223 3.78 -5.91 1.85
N ARG A 224 2.80 -6.32 1.04
CA ARG A 224 1.63 -7.07 1.48
C ARG A 224 1.15 -8.05 0.39
N ASP A 225 0.66 -9.20 0.81
CA ASP A 225 0.02 -10.19 -0.05
C ASP A 225 -1.12 -10.89 0.71
N ASP A 226 -2.18 -10.13 0.99
CA ASP A 226 -3.35 -10.59 1.72
C ASP A 226 -4.61 -9.86 1.26
N ALA A 227 -5.75 -10.08 1.91
CA ALA A 227 -7.04 -9.49 1.54
C ALA A 227 -7.06 -7.95 1.50
N PHE A 228 -6.13 -7.27 2.18
CA PHE A 228 -6.03 -5.81 2.18
C PHE A 228 -5.11 -5.25 1.08
N GLY A 229 -4.44 -6.11 0.31
CA GLY A 229 -3.65 -5.70 -0.85
C GLY A 229 -2.57 -6.68 -1.25
N HIS A 230 -2.23 -6.64 -2.55
CA HIS A 230 -1.22 -7.47 -3.18
C HIS A 230 -0.18 -6.58 -3.88
N PHE A 231 0.84 -6.13 -3.14
CA PHE A 231 1.80 -5.15 -3.64
C PHE A 231 3.17 -5.22 -2.98
N THR A 232 4.15 -4.70 -3.71
CA THR A 232 5.49 -4.38 -3.22
C THR A 232 5.69 -2.87 -3.13
N CYS A 233 6.76 -2.46 -2.46
CA CYS A 233 7.14 -1.06 -2.32
C CYS A 233 8.30 -0.76 -3.27
N GLY A 234 8.18 0.30 -4.06
CA GLY A 234 9.25 0.78 -4.92
C GLY A 234 10.31 1.59 -4.16
N GLU A 235 11.22 2.23 -4.89
CA GLU A 235 12.38 2.92 -4.31
C GLU A 235 12.00 4.17 -3.52
N ARG A 236 10.89 4.84 -3.87
CA ARG A 236 10.38 6.03 -3.18
C ARG A 236 9.17 5.72 -2.30
N GLY A 237 8.89 4.44 -2.05
CA GLY A 237 7.74 3.98 -1.29
C GLY A 237 6.43 3.98 -2.07
N GLU A 238 6.48 4.10 -3.40
CA GLU A 238 5.32 3.90 -4.26
C GLU A 238 4.81 2.46 -4.18
N ILE A 239 3.49 2.31 -4.19
CA ILE A 239 2.83 1.01 -4.20
C ILE A 239 2.90 0.45 -5.63
N ILE A 240 3.54 -0.70 -5.79
CA ILE A 240 3.65 -1.43 -7.06
C ILE A 240 2.79 -2.68 -6.95
N CYS A 241 1.68 -2.71 -7.68
CA CYS A 241 0.77 -3.86 -7.65
C CYS A 241 1.44 -5.11 -8.19
N ASN A 242 1.21 -6.22 -7.51
CA ASN A 242 1.58 -7.55 -8.01
C ASN A 242 0.83 -7.83 -9.32
N SER A 243 1.42 -8.69 -10.15
CA SER A 243 0.82 -9.07 -11.44
C SER A 243 -0.62 -9.57 -11.24
N GLY A 244 -1.55 -8.99 -12.00
CA GLY A 244 -2.96 -9.33 -11.92
C GLY A 244 -3.77 -8.51 -10.91
N TRP A 245 -3.19 -7.51 -10.24
CA TRP A 245 -3.89 -6.63 -9.30
C TRP A 245 -3.79 -5.16 -9.72
N LYS A 246 -4.80 -4.36 -9.37
CA LYS A 246 -4.92 -2.94 -9.67
C LYS A 246 -5.62 -2.18 -8.54
N GLY A 247 -5.76 -0.86 -8.73
CA GLY A 247 -6.35 0.05 -7.77
C GLY A 247 -5.31 0.65 -6.82
N GLN A 248 -5.73 1.62 -6.02
CA GLN A 248 -4.83 2.41 -5.15
C GLN A 248 -4.07 1.55 -4.12
N TYR A 249 -4.68 0.45 -3.66
CA TYR A 249 -4.12 -0.47 -2.68
C TYR A 249 -3.91 -1.87 -3.24
N CYS A 250 -3.99 -2.04 -4.57
CA CYS A 250 -3.81 -3.33 -5.24
C CYS A 250 -4.73 -4.44 -4.71
N THR A 251 -5.98 -4.09 -4.44
CA THR A 251 -7.03 -4.98 -3.93
C THR A 251 -7.99 -5.43 -5.02
N GLU A 252 -8.04 -4.74 -6.16
CA GLU A 252 -8.92 -5.09 -7.26
C GLU A 252 -8.20 -6.05 -8.21
N PRO A 253 -8.76 -7.22 -8.52
CA PRO A 253 -8.18 -8.11 -9.52
C PRO A 253 -8.33 -7.53 -10.93
N ILE A 254 -7.34 -7.77 -11.76
CA ILE A 254 -7.39 -7.52 -13.20
C ILE A 254 -8.05 -8.75 -13.84
N CYS A 255 -9.23 -8.55 -14.41
CA CYS A 255 -9.98 -9.62 -15.07
C CYS A 255 -9.26 -10.13 -16.32
N LEU A 256 -9.76 -11.24 -16.88
CA LEU A 256 -9.27 -11.76 -18.15
C LEU A 256 -9.23 -10.65 -19.23
N PRO A 257 -8.14 -10.51 -20.00
CA PRO A 257 -8.09 -9.52 -21.07
C PRO A 257 -9.24 -9.72 -22.08
N GLY A 258 -10.00 -8.66 -22.34
CA GLY A 258 -11.17 -8.69 -23.21
C GLY A 258 -12.49 -9.02 -22.51
N CYS A 259 -12.48 -9.33 -21.20
CA CYS A 259 -13.71 -9.47 -20.42
C CYS A 259 -14.55 -8.20 -20.51
N ASP A 260 -15.84 -8.34 -20.80
CA ASP A 260 -16.78 -7.25 -20.98
C ASP A 260 -16.87 -6.38 -19.72
N GLU A 261 -16.85 -5.06 -19.88
CA GLU A 261 -16.78 -4.11 -18.77
C GLU A 261 -18.11 -3.97 -18.01
N GLU A 262 -19.24 -4.17 -18.67
CA GLU A 262 -20.57 -4.02 -18.07
C GLU A 262 -21.09 -5.35 -17.52
N HIS A 263 -20.85 -6.42 -18.27
CA HIS A 263 -21.44 -7.74 -18.08
C HIS A 263 -20.47 -8.76 -17.48
N GLY A 264 -19.17 -8.46 -17.49
CA GLY A 264 -18.12 -9.26 -16.86
C GLY A 264 -17.72 -8.73 -15.48
N PHE A 265 -17.22 -9.62 -14.62
CA PHE A 265 -16.53 -9.27 -13.39
C PHE A 265 -15.56 -10.40 -12.98
N CYS A 266 -14.67 -10.15 -12.03
CA CYS A 266 -13.74 -11.17 -11.54
C CYS A 266 -13.48 -11.02 -10.05
N ASP A 267 -13.39 -12.15 -9.35
CA ASP A 267 -12.97 -12.20 -7.94
C ASP A 267 -11.48 -12.55 -7.81
N LYS A 268 -10.89 -13.09 -8.88
CA LYS A 268 -9.47 -13.45 -8.96
C LYS A 268 -8.87 -12.95 -10.28
N PRO A 269 -7.56 -12.66 -10.31
CA PRO A 269 -6.90 -12.22 -11.52
C PRO A 269 -7.05 -13.23 -12.67
N GLY A 270 -7.35 -12.73 -13.87
CA GLY A 270 -7.47 -13.54 -15.08
C GLY A 270 -8.78 -14.34 -15.20
N GLU A 271 -9.70 -14.25 -14.25
CA GLU A 271 -11.06 -14.80 -14.41
C GLU A 271 -11.97 -13.81 -15.15
N CYS A 272 -13.05 -14.32 -15.75
CA CYS A 272 -14.17 -13.53 -16.26
C CYS A 272 -15.45 -14.28 -15.92
N LYS A 273 -16.22 -13.74 -14.98
CA LYS A 273 -17.52 -14.25 -14.53
C LYS A 273 -18.60 -13.38 -15.13
N CYS A 274 -19.63 -14.01 -15.68
CA CYS A 274 -20.69 -13.29 -16.37
C CYS A 274 -21.83 -12.94 -15.41
N ARG A 275 -22.36 -11.73 -15.57
CA ARG A 275 -23.61 -11.33 -14.95
C ARG A 275 -24.78 -12.13 -15.55
N VAL A 276 -25.89 -12.14 -14.82
CA VAL A 276 -27.10 -12.88 -15.22
C VAL A 276 -27.57 -12.42 -16.60
N GLY A 277 -27.75 -13.38 -17.50
CA GLY A 277 -28.19 -13.11 -18.88
C GLY A 277 -27.07 -13.08 -19.91
N PHE A 278 -25.81 -13.19 -19.50
CA PHE A 278 -24.64 -13.19 -20.37
C PHE A 278 -23.81 -14.47 -20.19
N SER A 279 -23.07 -14.83 -21.23
CA SER A 279 -22.30 -16.06 -21.36
C SER A 279 -21.10 -15.84 -22.27
N GLY A 280 -20.37 -16.91 -22.58
CA GLY A 280 -19.14 -16.83 -23.35
C GLY A 280 -17.90 -16.62 -22.48
N ARG A 281 -16.72 -16.63 -23.11
CA ARG A 281 -15.43 -16.47 -22.41
C ARG A 281 -15.22 -15.05 -21.91
N TYR A 282 -15.80 -14.08 -22.60
CA TYR A 282 -15.65 -12.66 -22.33
C TYR A 282 -16.94 -12.01 -21.81
N CYS A 283 -18.01 -12.79 -21.61
CA CYS A 283 -19.31 -12.29 -21.14
C CYS A 283 -20.00 -11.30 -22.09
N ASP A 284 -19.66 -11.39 -23.37
CA ASP A 284 -20.18 -10.61 -24.48
C ASP A 284 -21.33 -11.34 -25.23
N ASP A 285 -21.56 -12.61 -24.96
CA ASP A 285 -22.65 -13.38 -25.57
C ASP A 285 -23.93 -13.33 -24.73
N CYS A 286 -25.04 -12.85 -25.30
CA CYS A 286 -26.34 -12.92 -24.64
C CYS A 286 -26.85 -14.36 -24.51
N ILE A 287 -27.51 -14.66 -23.38
CA ILE A 287 -28.21 -15.93 -23.19
C ILE A 287 -29.59 -15.82 -23.84
N ARG A 288 -29.86 -16.71 -24.81
CA ARG A 288 -31.16 -16.84 -25.47
C ARG A 288 -32.23 -17.30 -24.48
N TYR A 289 -33.50 -17.02 -24.78
CA TYR A 289 -34.62 -17.51 -23.97
C TYR A 289 -34.55 -19.04 -23.76
N PRO A 290 -34.76 -19.58 -22.56
CA PRO A 290 -34.74 -21.02 -22.32
C PRO A 290 -35.72 -21.76 -23.25
N GLY A 291 -35.21 -22.72 -24.03
CA GLY A 291 -35.99 -23.44 -25.04
C GLY A 291 -35.95 -22.84 -26.45
N CYS A 292 -35.24 -21.73 -26.67
CA CYS A 292 -35.00 -21.17 -27.99
C CYS A 292 -34.19 -22.14 -28.87
N LEU A 293 -34.81 -22.65 -29.94
CA LEU A 293 -34.21 -23.63 -30.82
C LEU A 293 -33.46 -22.95 -31.97
N HIS A 294 -34.19 -22.42 -32.96
CA HIS A 294 -33.64 -21.77 -34.16
C HIS A 294 -33.73 -20.24 -34.11
N GLY A 295 -33.19 -19.65 -33.05
CA GLY A 295 -33.18 -18.19 -32.86
C GLY A 295 -31.89 -17.64 -32.29
N THR A 296 -31.72 -16.32 -32.38
CA THR A 296 -30.59 -15.54 -31.83
C THR A 296 -31.08 -14.54 -30.78
N CYS A 297 -30.16 -13.83 -30.13
CA CYS A 297 -30.49 -12.74 -29.21
C CYS A 297 -29.61 -11.52 -29.51
N GLN A 298 -30.08 -10.33 -29.14
CA GLN A 298 -29.27 -9.10 -29.07
C GLN A 298 -29.20 -8.61 -27.62
N GLN A 299 -30.24 -8.90 -26.82
CA GLN A 299 -30.26 -8.72 -25.38
C GLN A 299 -30.62 -10.04 -24.70
N PRO A 300 -30.29 -10.22 -23.40
CA PRO A 300 -30.64 -11.41 -22.66
C PRO A 300 -32.11 -11.78 -22.77
N TRP A 301 -32.38 -13.08 -22.81
CA TRP A 301 -33.73 -13.67 -22.82
C TRP A 301 -34.55 -13.38 -24.07
N GLN A 302 -33.93 -12.96 -25.17
CA GLN A 302 -34.57 -12.89 -26.47
C GLN A 302 -34.48 -14.23 -27.22
N CYS A 303 -35.41 -14.45 -28.15
CA CYS A 303 -35.36 -15.54 -29.12
C CYS A 303 -35.87 -15.00 -30.47
N ASN A 304 -34.96 -14.37 -31.22
CA ASN A 304 -35.24 -13.80 -32.53
C ASN A 304 -35.11 -14.92 -33.56
N CYS A 305 -36.23 -15.39 -34.10
CA CYS A 305 -36.23 -16.53 -35.00
C CYS A 305 -35.45 -16.25 -36.28
N GLN A 306 -34.65 -17.24 -36.68
CA GLN A 306 -34.00 -17.24 -37.97
C GLN A 306 -35.04 -17.36 -39.09
N GLU A 307 -34.67 -16.97 -40.30
CA GLU A 307 -35.54 -17.08 -41.46
C GLU A 307 -36.06 -18.52 -41.64
N GLY A 308 -37.36 -18.65 -41.89
CA GLY A 308 -38.04 -19.95 -42.02
C GLY A 308 -38.49 -20.57 -40.69
N TRP A 309 -38.19 -19.98 -39.53
CA TRP A 309 -38.64 -20.45 -38.23
C TRP A 309 -39.58 -19.46 -37.55
N GLY A 310 -40.51 -19.98 -36.74
CA GLY A 310 -41.51 -19.18 -36.04
C GLY A 310 -41.88 -19.72 -34.65
N GLY A 311 -42.78 -18.98 -33.99
CA GLY A 311 -43.23 -19.25 -32.62
C GLY A 311 -42.30 -18.64 -31.56
N LEU A 312 -42.76 -18.64 -30.31
CA LEU A 312 -42.04 -18.04 -29.16
C LEU A 312 -40.65 -18.65 -28.93
N PHE A 313 -40.49 -19.93 -29.27
CA PHE A 313 -39.27 -20.71 -29.08
C PHE A 313 -38.53 -21.00 -30.39
N CYS A 314 -38.99 -20.44 -31.52
CA CYS A 314 -38.45 -20.71 -32.85
C CYS A 314 -38.36 -22.21 -33.16
N ASN A 315 -39.40 -22.94 -32.79
CA ASN A 315 -39.53 -24.39 -32.95
C ASN A 315 -40.55 -24.77 -34.03
N GLN A 316 -41.23 -23.79 -34.63
CA GLN A 316 -42.17 -24.01 -35.73
C GLN A 316 -41.45 -23.82 -37.07
N ASP A 317 -41.39 -24.87 -37.89
CA ASP A 317 -40.83 -24.78 -39.24
C ASP A 317 -41.86 -24.20 -40.21
N LEU A 318 -41.66 -22.95 -40.63
CA LEU A 318 -42.56 -22.24 -41.53
C LEU A 318 -42.43 -22.72 -42.99
N ASN A 319 -41.39 -23.48 -43.29
CA ASN A 319 -41.06 -24.04 -44.59
C ASN A 319 -41.20 -25.58 -44.62
N TYR A 320 -42.10 -26.10 -43.80
CA TYR A 320 -42.31 -27.54 -43.61
C TYR A 320 -42.51 -28.31 -44.93
N CYS A 321 -43.32 -27.78 -45.85
CA CYS A 321 -43.57 -28.38 -47.17
C CYS A 321 -42.30 -28.55 -48.00
N THR A 322 -41.38 -27.57 -47.98
CA THR A 322 -40.14 -27.65 -48.76
C THR A 322 -39.10 -28.55 -48.11
N HIS A 323 -39.03 -28.56 -46.78
CA HIS A 323 -38.08 -29.40 -46.05
C HIS A 323 -38.49 -30.87 -46.02
N HIS A 324 -39.78 -31.16 -45.83
CA HIS A 324 -40.28 -32.53 -45.57
C HIS A 324 -41.06 -33.16 -46.71
N LYS A 325 -41.64 -32.36 -47.64
CA LYS A 325 -42.49 -32.84 -48.76
C LYS A 325 -43.49 -33.94 -48.34
N PRO A 326 -44.36 -33.68 -47.36
CA PRO A 326 -45.18 -34.72 -46.74
C PRO A 326 -46.30 -35.26 -47.64
N CYS A 327 -46.77 -34.47 -48.62
CA CYS A 327 -47.88 -34.84 -49.48
C CYS A 327 -47.48 -35.85 -50.57
N LEU A 328 -48.27 -36.91 -50.72
CA LEU A 328 -48.03 -38.02 -51.64
C LEU A 328 -48.91 -37.92 -52.91
N ASN A 329 -48.66 -38.82 -53.87
CA ASN A 329 -49.50 -39.03 -55.06
C ASN A 329 -49.73 -37.78 -55.93
N GLY A 330 -48.75 -36.87 -55.99
CA GLY A 330 -48.83 -35.64 -56.79
C GLY A 330 -49.67 -34.53 -56.15
N ALA A 331 -50.01 -34.66 -54.86
CA ALA A 331 -50.69 -33.61 -54.11
C ALA A 331 -49.82 -32.35 -53.92
N THR A 332 -50.48 -31.18 -53.87
CA THR A 332 -49.80 -29.90 -53.63
C THR A 332 -49.76 -29.61 -52.12
N CYS A 333 -48.56 -29.38 -51.58
CA CYS A 333 -48.36 -29.03 -50.18
C CYS A 333 -48.41 -27.51 -49.99
N THR A 334 -49.14 -27.04 -48.98
CA THR A 334 -49.13 -25.63 -48.57
C THR A 334 -48.82 -25.50 -47.07
N ASN A 335 -47.90 -24.59 -46.73
CA ASN A 335 -47.58 -24.29 -45.33
C ASN A 335 -48.73 -23.49 -44.70
N THR A 336 -49.12 -23.86 -43.47
CA THR A 336 -50.19 -23.17 -42.72
C THR A 336 -49.69 -21.97 -41.93
N GLY A 337 -48.36 -21.75 -41.87
CA GLY A 337 -47.74 -20.63 -41.15
C GLY A 337 -47.59 -20.81 -39.63
N GLN A 338 -48.06 -21.92 -39.06
CA GLN A 338 -47.93 -22.24 -37.62
C GLN A 338 -47.02 -23.44 -37.36
N GLY A 339 -46.05 -23.69 -38.25
CA GLY A 339 -45.21 -24.90 -38.18
C GLY A 339 -45.90 -26.18 -38.65
N SER A 340 -46.99 -26.05 -39.42
CA SER A 340 -47.79 -27.17 -39.93
C SER A 340 -48.05 -27.03 -41.43
N TYR A 341 -48.56 -28.07 -42.07
CA TYR A 341 -48.85 -28.15 -43.50
C TYR A 341 -50.27 -28.66 -43.77
N THR A 342 -50.74 -28.46 -44.99
CA THR A 342 -51.94 -29.11 -45.52
C THR A 342 -51.67 -29.60 -46.95
N CYS A 343 -52.26 -30.75 -47.29
CA CYS A 343 -52.13 -31.35 -48.61
C CYS A 343 -53.43 -31.18 -49.39
N SER A 344 -53.35 -30.59 -50.59
CA SER A 344 -54.46 -30.57 -51.55
C SER A 344 -54.41 -31.83 -52.39
N CYS A 345 -55.26 -32.81 -52.06
CA CYS A 345 -55.28 -34.11 -52.72
C CYS A 345 -55.87 -34.04 -54.14
N PRO A 346 -55.26 -34.73 -55.12
CA PRO A 346 -55.88 -34.95 -56.42
C PRO A 346 -57.17 -35.79 -56.28
N PRO A 347 -58.07 -35.72 -57.28
CA PRO A 347 -59.24 -36.60 -57.34
C PRO A 347 -58.87 -38.08 -57.16
N GLY A 348 -59.68 -38.83 -56.42
CA GLY A 348 -59.40 -40.22 -56.08
C GLY A 348 -58.38 -40.46 -54.94
N TYR A 349 -57.88 -39.42 -54.27
CA TYR A 349 -57.03 -39.55 -53.07
C TYR A 349 -57.57 -38.77 -51.86
N THR A 350 -57.33 -39.30 -50.67
CA THR A 350 -57.72 -38.72 -49.37
C THR A 350 -56.70 -39.08 -48.28
N GLY A 351 -56.91 -38.65 -47.04
CA GLY A 351 -55.93 -38.75 -45.94
C GLY A 351 -55.14 -37.45 -45.73
N ALA A 352 -54.41 -37.37 -44.62
CA ALA A 352 -53.69 -36.14 -44.24
C ALA A 352 -52.56 -35.81 -45.23
N ASN A 353 -51.96 -36.84 -45.82
CA ASN A 353 -50.88 -36.78 -46.80
C ASN A 353 -51.32 -37.22 -48.20
N CYS A 354 -52.63 -37.38 -48.43
CA CYS A 354 -53.17 -37.95 -49.68
C CYS A 354 -52.69 -39.38 -49.95
N GLU A 355 -52.41 -40.14 -48.89
CA GLU A 355 -51.88 -41.49 -48.92
C GLU A 355 -52.94 -42.56 -49.21
N ILE A 356 -54.22 -42.24 -49.02
CA ILE A 356 -55.33 -43.18 -49.16
C ILE A 356 -55.96 -42.98 -50.54
N GLN A 357 -55.96 -44.02 -51.37
CA GLN A 357 -56.70 -44.02 -52.62
C GLN A 357 -58.18 -44.32 -52.34
N PHE A 358 -59.09 -43.43 -52.77
CA PHE A 358 -60.53 -43.59 -52.62
C PHE A 358 -61.20 -43.82 -53.98
N ASN A 359 -61.93 -44.93 -54.09
CA ASN A 359 -62.71 -45.23 -55.28
C ASN A 359 -64.12 -44.63 -55.15
N GLU A 360 -64.34 -43.51 -55.83
CA GLU A 360 -65.62 -42.78 -55.89
C GLU A 360 -66.78 -43.64 -56.42
N CYS A 361 -66.48 -44.71 -57.16
CA CYS A 361 -67.46 -45.66 -57.68
C CYS A 361 -67.77 -46.82 -56.72
N SER A 362 -67.04 -46.97 -55.62
CA SER A 362 -67.19 -48.11 -54.70
C SER A 362 -68.58 -48.19 -54.04
N GLY A 363 -69.34 -47.09 -54.06
CA GLY A 363 -70.71 -47.03 -53.54
C GLY A 363 -71.83 -47.10 -54.59
N ASN A 364 -71.51 -47.34 -55.87
CA ASN A 364 -72.46 -47.25 -57.00
C ASN A 364 -73.34 -45.98 -56.97
N PRO A 365 -72.73 -44.76 -57.00
CA PRO A 365 -73.47 -43.51 -56.84
C PRO A 365 -74.38 -43.18 -58.03
N CYS A 366 -74.11 -43.75 -59.22
CA CYS A 366 -74.87 -43.50 -60.42
C CYS A 366 -76.27 -44.15 -60.36
N ARG A 367 -77.33 -43.37 -60.60
CA ARG A 367 -78.72 -43.86 -60.65
C ARG A 367 -79.19 -44.11 -62.08
N ASN A 368 -80.30 -44.83 -62.24
CA ASN A 368 -80.96 -45.11 -63.52
C ASN A 368 -80.08 -45.84 -64.56
N GLY A 369 -79.22 -46.76 -64.12
CA GLY A 369 -78.40 -47.60 -65.01
C GLY A 369 -77.14 -46.93 -65.56
N GLY A 370 -76.73 -45.77 -65.03
CA GLY A 370 -75.45 -45.15 -65.41
C GLY A 370 -74.24 -45.95 -64.92
N SER A 371 -73.24 -46.15 -65.78
CA SER A 371 -71.95 -46.73 -65.39
C SER A 371 -71.04 -45.69 -64.78
N CYS A 372 -70.49 -45.98 -63.60
CA CYS A 372 -69.48 -45.16 -62.96
C CYS A 372 -68.09 -45.54 -63.49
N ILE A 373 -67.32 -44.54 -63.93
CA ILE A 373 -65.92 -44.71 -64.32
C ILE A 373 -65.04 -43.84 -63.43
N VAL A 374 -63.97 -44.42 -62.89
CA VAL A 374 -62.99 -43.67 -62.10
C VAL A 374 -62.21 -42.75 -63.05
N SER A 375 -62.22 -41.44 -62.78
CA SER A 375 -61.51 -40.49 -63.64
C SER A 375 -60.01 -40.57 -63.39
N THR A 376 -59.28 -41.30 -64.23
CA THR A 376 -57.81 -41.44 -64.15
C THR A 376 -57.06 -40.45 -65.06
N THR A 377 -57.70 -39.37 -65.52
CA THR A 377 -57.07 -38.43 -66.47
C THR A 377 -56.90 -37.06 -65.82
N LEU A 378 -55.65 -36.70 -65.54
CA LEU A 378 -55.23 -35.31 -65.31
C LEU A 378 -55.75 -34.46 -66.48
N LYS A 379 -56.65 -33.50 -66.20
CA LYS A 379 -56.87 -32.40 -67.14
C LYS A 379 -55.56 -31.62 -67.20
N THR A 380 -54.83 -31.79 -68.30
CA THR A 380 -53.73 -30.89 -68.73
C THR A 380 -54.21 -29.47 -68.87
#